data_AF-A0A3C1DIZ2-F1
#
_entry.id   AF-A0A3C1DIZ2-F1
#
_cell.length_a   1.000
_cell.length_b   1.000
_cell.length_c   1.000
_cell.angle_alpha   90.00
_cell.angle_beta   90.00
_cell.angle_gamma   90.00
#
_symmetry.space_group_name_H-M   'P 1'
#
loop_
_entity.id
_entity.type
_entity.pdbx_description
1 polymer ?
#
loop_
_entity_poly.entity_id
_entity_poly.type
_entity_poly.pdbx_seq_one_letter_code
_entity_poly.pdbx_strand_id
1 'polypeptide(L)'
;MEIMMRIAQDQYVPAADAAFGALGAQALRNTLAVVRALYRHVEPELITGSLVVVHRVSDGSGGSSLYKLSPSPECFSGVEMLATVYDASARAGAAAIEVLPSGKLDLHLEWESVDLVDLSMEAIVYVYDGEGERFFIGGKEKAVYDPSSGVHASVFAIPTFRTLEAALEAYKIRFVSTSQCPILAGVWTNGTRLILRNKPEEAMRQSLTHYLKAVIPTTEVRPEQVVDESHPVDINVTWLFTTRLALIEIKWVGDALTKEGNLLPYRDARAREGAKQLAEYLDANASQAPTHETIGYLVVIDARRRGLQLGIEQLPISDAMWYADREIEYEPAYHTFRPDFAEPVRMFAEPALSACKPG
;
A
#
# COMPACT_ATOMS: atom_id res chain seq x y z
N MET A 1 9.12 -2.35 11.64
CA MET A 1 8.46 -3.43 12.41
C MET A 1 9.02 -3.57 13.85
N GLU A 2 10.34 -3.65 14.07
CA GLU A 2 10.93 -3.75 15.43
C GLU A 2 10.61 -2.54 16.35
N ILE A 3 10.62 -1.32 15.84
CA ILE A 3 10.30 -0.10 16.62
C ILE A 3 8.85 -0.14 17.13
N MET A 4 7.92 -0.64 16.32
CA MET A 4 6.51 -0.76 16.71
C MET A 4 6.28 -1.86 17.73
N MET A 5 7.05 -2.96 17.63
CA MET A 5 7.09 -4.00 18.65
C MET A 5 7.58 -3.43 19.98
N ARG A 6 8.58 -2.53 19.95
CA ARG A 6 9.05 -1.81 21.14
C ARG A 6 7.99 -0.89 21.71
N ILE A 7 7.29 -0.09 20.89
CA ILE A 7 6.20 0.78 21.36
C ILE A 7 5.06 -0.05 21.96
N ALA A 8 4.66 -1.16 21.33
CA ALA A 8 3.63 -2.05 21.84
C ALA A 8 4.07 -2.78 23.13
N GLN A 9 5.33 -3.19 23.21
CA GLN A 9 5.94 -3.77 24.42
C GLN A 9 6.12 -2.75 25.53
N ASP A 10 6.34 -1.47 25.21
CA ASP A 10 6.57 -0.42 26.19
C ASP A 10 5.24 0.21 26.67
N GLN A 11 4.14 0.14 25.90
CA GLN A 11 2.85 0.74 26.27
C GLN A 11 1.76 -0.25 26.70
N TYR A 12 1.60 -1.40 26.01
CA TYR A 12 0.46 -2.29 26.24
C TYR A 12 0.82 -3.48 27.13
N VAL A 13 2.04 -4.01 27.03
CA VAL A 13 2.48 -5.12 27.92
C VAL A 13 2.46 -4.72 29.39
N PRO A 14 2.95 -3.53 29.81
CA PRO A 14 2.85 -3.11 31.21
C PRO A 14 1.40 -2.92 31.65
N ALA A 15 0.51 -2.51 30.76
CA ALA A 15 -0.91 -2.38 31.06
C ALA A 15 -1.58 -3.74 31.27
N ALA A 16 -1.29 -4.72 30.41
CA ALA A 16 -1.80 -6.08 30.53
C ALA A 16 -1.24 -6.80 31.77
N ASP A 17 0.04 -6.58 32.08
CA ASP A 17 0.68 -7.10 33.29
C ASP A 17 0.12 -6.45 34.56
N ALA A 18 -0.12 -5.14 34.56
CA ALA A 18 -0.75 -4.45 35.69
C ALA A 18 -2.19 -4.93 35.95
N ALA A 19 -2.94 -5.28 34.89
CA ALA A 19 -4.32 -5.73 35.00
C ALA A 19 -4.43 -7.21 35.39
N PHE A 20 -3.60 -8.09 34.81
CA PHE A 20 -3.76 -9.55 34.92
C PHE A 20 -2.46 -10.32 35.16
N GLY A 21 -1.36 -9.64 35.48
CA GLY A 21 -0.03 -10.23 35.67
C GLY A 21 0.52 -10.89 34.41
N ALA A 22 1.38 -11.89 34.62
CA ALA A 22 2.08 -12.60 33.55
C ALA A 22 1.12 -13.25 32.52
N LEU A 23 -0.08 -13.67 32.97
CA LEU A 23 -1.11 -14.22 32.08
C LEU A 23 -1.64 -13.15 31.12
N GLY A 24 -1.86 -11.91 31.59
CA GLY A 24 -2.26 -10.79 30.74
C GLY A 24 -1.21 -10.44 29.70
N ALA A 25 0.05 -10.38 30.11
CA ALA A 25 1.16 -10.15 29.19
C ALA A 25 1.26 -11.24 28.11
N GLN A 26 0.98 -12.50 28.47
CA GLN A 26 0.95 -13.60 27.51
C GLN A 26 -0.26 -13.54 26.57
N ALA A 27 -1.44 -13.27 27.12
CA ALA A 27 -2.68 -13.10 26.34
C ALA A 27 -2.52 -12.00 25.29
N LEU A 28 -1.98 -10.84 25.66
CA LEU A 28 -1.70 -9.75 24.73
C LEU A 28 -0.75 -10.17 23.60
N ARG A 29 0.32 -10.90 23.91
CA ARG A 29 1.24 -11.42 22.89
C ARG A 29 0.53 -12.38 21.93
N ASN A 30 -0.36 -13.22 22.44
CA ASN A 30 -1.15 -14.13 21.63
C ASN A 30 -2.15 -13.38 20.74
N THR A 31 -2.87 -12.39 21.28
CA THR A 31 -3.76 -11.50 20.51
C THR A 31 -3.01 -10.84 19.36
N LEU A 32 -1.85 -10.25 19.64
CA LEU A 32 -1.01 -9.62 18.61
C LEU A 32 -0.53 -10.63 17.56
N ALA A 33 -0.21 -11.87 17.95
CA ALA A 33 0.18 -12.90 17.00
C ALA A 33 -0.97 -13.27 16.06
N VAL A 34 -2.20 -13.40 16.57
CA VAL A 34 -3.40 -13.68 15.78
C VAL A 34 -3.73 -12.52 14.84
N VAL A 35 -3.77 -11.28 15.34
CA VAL A 35 -4.03 -10.07 14.52
C VAL A 35 -3.04 -9.98 13.36
N ARG A 36 -1.75 -10.16 13.64
CA ARG A 36 -0.71 -10.13 12.59
C ARG A 36 -0.83 -11.25 11.59
N ALA A 37 -1.13 -12.46 12.06
CA ALA A 37 -1.36 -13.60 11.17
C ALA A 37 -2.58 -13.34 10.28
N LEU A 38 -3.65 -12.75 10.84
CA LEU A 38 -4.88 -12.46 10.11
C LEU A 38 -4.61 -11.43 9.01
N TYR A 39 -3.90 -10.35 9.32
CA TYR A 39 -3.59 -9.31 8.34
C TYR A 39 -2.58 -9.71 7.26
N ARG A 40 -2.01 -10.92 7.32
CA ARG A 40 -1.29 -11.50 6.17
C ARG A 40 -2.24 -12.00 5.08
N HIS A 41 -3.46 -12.32 5.46
CA HIS A 41 -4.48 -12.90 4.57
C HIS A 41 -5.64 -11.93 4.31
N VAL A 42 -5.97 -11.08 5.28
CA VAL A 42 -7.06 -10.09 5.18
C VAL A 42 -6.46 -8.69 5.13
N GLU A 43 -6.82 -7.89 4.12
CA GLU A 43 -6.43 -6.48 4.09
C GLU A 43 -7.27 -5.67 5.06
N PRO A 44 -6.67 -4.97 6.06
CA PRO A 44 -7.44 -4.11 6.95
C PRO A 44 -8.21 -3.02 6.20
N GLU A 45 -7.68 -2.57 5.06
CA GLU A 45 -8.30 -1.55 4.19
C GLU A 45 -9.63 -1.99 3.58
N LEU A 46 -9.79 -3.30 3.38
CA LEU A 46 -10.99 -3.89 2.80
C LEU A 46 -12.03 -4.27 3.87
N ILE A 47 -11.71 -4.06 5.15
CA ILE A 47 -12.65 -4.23 6.25
C ILE A 47 -13.46 -2.93 6.39
N THR A 48 -14.74 -3.00 6.04
CA THR A 48 -15.68 -1.87 6.15
C THR A 48 -16.53 -1.90 7.42
N GLY A 49 -16.51 -3.01 8.16
CA GLY A 49 -17.10 -3.16 9.50
C GLY A 49 -16.05 -3.13 10.62
N SER A 50 -16.41 -3.65 11.81
CA SER A 50 -15.48 -3.77 12.93
C SER A 50 -14.95 -5.20 13.08
N LEU A 51 -13.63 -5.34 13.17
CA LEU A 51 -12.95 -6.57 13.58
C LEU A 51 -12.60 -6.48 15.06
N VAL A 52 -13.09 -7.44 15.84
CA VAL A 52 -12.75 -7.58 17.26
C VAL A 52 -11.95 -8.88 17.46
N VAL A 53 -10.85 -8.84 18.21
CA VAL A 53 -10.11 -10.05 18.60
C VAL A 53 -10.03 -10.12 20.11
N VAL A 54 -10.53 -11.22 20.68
CA VAL A 54 -10.69 -11.41 22.12
C VAL A 54 -9.83 -12.57 22.58
N HIS A 55 -9.03 -12.35 23.63
CA HIS A 55 -8.26 -13.40 24.30
C HIS A 55 -8.53 -13.36 25.80
N ARG A 56 -9.27 -14.34 26.31
CA ARG A 56 -9.57 -14.43 27.75
C ARG A 56 -8.31 -14.70 28.56
N VAL A 57 -8.16 -14.01 29.68
CA VAL A 57 -7.01 -14.19 30.58
C VAL A 57 -7.35 -15.14 31.73
N SER A 58 -8.63 -15.29 32.05
CA SER A 58 -9.14 -16.23 33.06
C SER A 58 -10.39 -16.94 32.57
N ASP A 59 -10.54 -18.23 32.91
CA ASP A 59 -11.77 -19.03 32.69
C ASP A 59 -12.92 -18.62 33.63
N GLY A 60 -13.03 -17.32 33.93
CA GLY A 60 -13.95 -16.77 34.92
C GLY A 60 -15.35 -17.33 34.75
N SER A 61 -15.84 -18.01 35.79
CA SER A 61 -17.17 -18.62 35.85
C SER A 61 -18.33 -17.61 35.92
N GLY A 62 -18.09 -16.35 35.56
CA GLY A 62 -19.03 -15.26 35.70
C GLY A 62 -19.02 -14.31 34.51
N GLY A 63 -20.06 -14.38 33.68
CA GLY A 63 -20.63 -13.18 33.07
C GLY A 63 -20.81 -13.20 31.56
N SER A 64 -19.74 -12.93 30.81
CA SER A 64 -19.85 -12.43 29.43
C SER A 64 -19.17 -13.36 28.44
N SER A 65 -19.70 -14.58 28.36
CA SER A 65 -19.31 -15.54 27.33
C SER A 65 -19.71 -15.03 25.94
N LEU A 66 -18.78 -15.05 24.97
CA LEU A 66 -19.10 -14.73 23.57
C LEU A 66 -20.10 -15.73 22.98
N TYR A 67 -20.15 -16.94 23.55
CA TYR A 67 -21.16 -17.95 23.27
C TYR A 67 -22.60 -17.53 23.63
N LYS A 68 -22.81 -16.44 24.39
CA LYS A 68 -24.17 -15.88 24.61
C LYS A 68 -24.62 -14.96 23.46
N LEU A 69 -23.72 -14.58 22.56
CA LEU A 69 -23.89 -13.43 21.67
C LEU A 69 -23.99 -13.83 20.19
N SER A 70 -23.49 -15.01 19.81
CA SER A 70 -23.74 -15.60 18.49
C SER A 70 -24.03 -17.09 18.66
N PRO A 71 -25.15 -17.62 18.15
CA PRO A 71 -25.66 -18.94 18.52
C PRO A 71 -24.81 -20.11 18.03
N SER A 72 -23.90 -19.89 17.08
CA SER A 72 -23.03 -20.94 16.51
C SER A 72 -21.72 -20.34 15.96
N PRO A 73 -20.67 -20.14 16.78
CA PRO A 73 -19.37 -19.77 16.23
C PRO A 73 -18.80 -20.85 15.32
N GLU A 74 -18.13 -20.43 14.26
CA GLU A 74 -17.34 -21.33 13.42
C GLU A 74 -15.93 -21.49 14.01
N CYS A 75 -15.53 -22.72 14.31
CA CYS A 75 -14.26 -23.02 14.95
C CYS A 75 -13.20 -23.41 13.92
N PHE A 76 -12.05 -22.73 13.96
CA PHE A 76 -10.93 -22.91 13.05
C PHE A 76 -9.67 -23.35 13.80
N SER A 77 -8.87 -24.22 13.18
CA SER A 77 -7.58 -24.66 13.74
C SER A 77 -6.42 -23.72 13.39
N GLY A 78 -6.65 -22.70 12.57
CA GLY A 78 -5.62 -21.80 12.05
C GLY A 78 -6.23 -20.57 11.40
N VAL A 79 -5.41 -19.53 11.27
CA VAL A 79 -5.84 -18.22 10.77
C VAL A 79 -6.09 -18.24 9.26
N GLU A 80 -5.41 -19.11 8.52
CA GLU A 80 -5.51 -19.24 7.08
C GLU A 80 -6.94 -19.64 6.65
N MET A 81 -7.52 -20.62 7.35
CA MET A 81 -8.89 -21.07 7.08
C MET A 81 -9.91 -20.04 7.54
N LEU A 82 -9.70 -19.43 8.72
CA LEU A 82 -10.56 -18.38 9.24
C LEU A 82 -10.61 -17.19 8.27
N ALA A 83 -9.45 -16.77 7.76
CA ALA A 83 -9.33 -15.64 6.85
C ALA A 83 -10.15 -15.84 5.57
N THR A 84 -10.19 -17.07 5.03
CA THR A 84 -10.99 -17.39 3.85
C THR A 84 -12.49 -17.17 4.09
N VAL A 85 -13.00 -17.56 5.27
CA VAL A 85 -14.41 -17.38 5.64
C VAL A 85 -14.71 -15.92 6.00
N TYR A 86 -13.81 -15.27 6.73
CA TYR A 86 -13.91 -13.86 7.08
C TYR A 86 -13.99 -12.99 5.82
N ASP A 87 -13.14 -13.27 4.84
CA ASP A 87 -13.08 -12.55 3.57
C ASP A 87 -14.42 -12.64 2.81
N ALA A 88 -14.95 -13.86 2.67
CA ALA A 88 -16.18 -14.13 1.91
C ALA A 88 -17.45 -13.55 2.56
N SER A 89 -17.49 -13.46 3.89
CA SER A 89 -18.75 -13.27 4.63
C SER A 89 -18.79 -12.07 5.58
N ALA A 90 -17.64 -11.49 5.96
CA ALA A 90 -17.55 -10.61 7.13
C ALA A 90 -17.07 -9.17 6.84
N ARG A 91 -16.51 -8.89 5.65
CA ARG A 91 -15.92 -7.56 5.35
C ARG A 91 -16.90 -6.38 5.51
N ALA A 92 -18.20 -6.63 5.38
CA ALA A 92 -19.27 -5.63 5.44
C ALA A 92 -19.95 -5.49 6.81
N GLY A 93 -19.58 -6.31 7.81
CA GLY A 93 -20.25 -6.37 9.11
C GLY A 93 -19.30 -6.42 10.30
N ALA A 94 -19.86 -6.36 11.51
CA ALA A 94 -19.10 -6.56 12.74
C ALA A 94 -18.82 -8.05 12.93
N ALA A 95 -17.55 -8.39 13.14
CA ALA A 95 -17.10 -9.75 13.39
C ALA A 95 -16.14 -9.79 14.57
N ALA A 96 -16.20 -10.88 15.33
CA ALA A 96 -15.28 -11.12 16.43
C ALA A 96 -14.61 -12.47 16.33
N ILE A 97 -13.36 -12.52 16.77
CA ILE A 97 -12.53 -13.72 16.82
C ILE A 97 -12.16 -13.97 18.27
N GLU A 98 -12.64 -15.07 18.84
CA GLU A 98 -12.21 -15.52 20.16
C GLU A 98 -11.03 -16.48 20.02
N VAL A 99 -9.94 -16.18 20.74
CA VAL A 99 -8.76 -17.04 20.80
C VAL A 99 -8.90 -17.97 22.00
N LEU A 100 -9.10 -19.27 21.72
CA LEU A 100 -9.33 -20.26 22.76
C LEU A 100 -8.02 -20.71 23.44
N PRO A 101 -8.07 -21.23 24.68
CA PRO A 101 -6.91 -21.80 25.36
C PRO A 101 -6.22 -22.94 24.58
N SER A 102 -6.97 -23.63 23.71
CA SER A 102 -6.46 -24.67 22.83
C SER A 102 -5.62 -24.14 21.65
N GLY A 103 -5.59 -22.82 21.43
CA GLY A 103 -5.00 -22.19 20.25
C GLY A 103 -5.91 -22.16 19.02
N LYS A 104 -7.11 -22.75 19.10
CA LYS A 104 -8.15 -22.62 18.08
C LYS A 104 -8.80 -21.23 18.12
N LEU A 105 -9.49 -20.89 17.04
CA LEU A 105 -10.12 -19.60 16.83
C LEU A 105 -11.60 -19.80 16.55
N ASP A 106 -12.46 -19.14 17.33
CA ASP A 106 -13.90 -19.12 17.09
C ASP A 106 -14.25 -17.79 16.39
N LEU A 107 -14.83 -17.87 15.19
CA LEU A 107 -15.33 -16.72 14.45
C LEU A 107 -16.82 -16.53 14.74
N HIS A 108 -17.16 -15.32 15.17
CA HIS A 108 -18.53 -14.86 15.40
C HIS A 108 -18.86 -13.79 14.36
N LEU A 109 -19.76 -14.13 13.45
CA LEU A 109 -20.33 -13.17 12.49
C LEU A 109 -21.57 -12.50 13.11
N GLU A 110 -21.89 -11.30 12.64
CA GLU A 110 -23.06 -10.52 13.08
C GLU A 110 -23.07 -10.27 14.59
N TRP A 111 -21.93 -9.82 15.12
CA TRP A 111 -21.81 -9.51 16.53
C TRP A 111 -22.56 -8.20 16.87
N GLU A 112 -23.57 -8.29 17.74
CA GLU A 112 -24.28 -7.12 18.29
C GLU A 112 -23.58 -6.55 19.54
N SER A 113 -23.82 -5.25 19.79
CA SER A 113 -23.20 -4.37 20.79
C SER A 113 -22.83 -5.02 22.13
N VAL A 114 -21.62 -5.57 22.20
CA VAL A 114 -20.99 -5.96 23.47
C VAL A 114 -20.26 -4.76 24.04
N ASP A 115 -20.46 -4.52 25.33
CA ASP A 115 -19.63 -3.57 26.05
C ASP A 115 -18.21 -4.13 26.15
N LEU A 116 -17.32 -3.58 25.31
CA LEU A 116 -15.93 -3.98 25.24
C LEU A 116 -15.14 -3.59 26.50
N VAL A 117 -15.61 -2.58 27.24
CA VAL A 117 -15.02 -2.19 28.53
C VAL A 117 -15.26 -3.30 29.53
N ASP A 118 -16.50 -3.76 29.67
CA ASP A 118 -16.85 -4.87 30.57
C ASP A 118 -16.17 -6.17 30.16
N LEU A 119 -16.15 -6.50 28.87
CA LEU A 119 -15.46 -7.70 28.38
C LEU A 119 -13.96 -7.65 28.69
N SER A 120 -13.35 -6.46 28.60
CA SER A 120 -11.93 -6.29 28.89
C SER A 120 -11.56 -6.42 30.36
N MET A 121 -12.53 -6.59 31.27
CA MET A 121 -12.27 -6.92 32.68
C MET A 121 -11.78 -8.36 32.87
N GLU A 122 -12.02 -9.25 31.90
CA GLU A 122 -11.59 -10.66 31.94
C GLU A 122 -10.77 -11.09 30.70
N ALA A 123 -10.61 -10.20 29.73
CA ALA A 123 -9.95 -10.47 28.46
C ALA A 123 -9.06 -9.32 27.99
N ILE A 124 -8.14 -9.65 27.09
CA ILE A 124 -7.50 -8.66 26.21
C ILE A 124 -8.35 -8.56 24.94
N VAL A 125 -8.84 -7.36 24.65
CA VAL A 125 -9.66 -7.10 23.48
C VAL A 125 -8.93 -6.14 22.54
N TYR A 126 -8.76 -6.54 21.30
CA TYR A 126 -8.29 -5.69 20.20
C TYR A 126 -9.46 -5.32 19.30
N VAL A 127 -9.48 -4.09 18.79
CA VAL A 127 -10.48 -3.60 17.85
C VAL A 127 -9.82 -2.87 16.70
N TYR A 128 -10.31 -3.14 15.49
CA TYR A 128 -10.12 -2.35 14.29
C TYR A 128 -11.47 -2.06 13.64
N ASP A 129 -11.75 -0.81 13.29
CA ASP A 129 -13.05 -0.39 12.74
C ASP A 129 -12.92 0.57 11.55
N GLY A 130 -11.75 0.63 10.93
CA GLY A 130 -11.47 1.53 9.80
C GLY A 130 -11.14 2.97 10.21
N GLU A 131 -11.55 3.43 11.40
CA GLU A 131 -11.16 4.74 11.95
C GLU A 131 -9.87 4.65 12.76
N GLY A 132 -9.57 3.48 13.33
CA GLY A 132 -8.30 3.22 13.99
C GLY A 132 -8.21 1.87 14.69
N GLU A 133 -7.15 1.72 15.45
CA GLU A 133 -6.83 0.50 16.21
C GLU A 133 -6.82 0.79 17.70
N ARG A 134 -7.37 -0.13 18.50
CA ARG A 134 -7.53 0.07 19.94
C ARG A 134 -7.37 -1.24 20.71
N PHE A 135 -6.90 -1.13 21.94
CA PHE A 135 -6.96 -2.19 22.94
C PHE A 135 -7.87 -1.80 24.09
N PHE A 136 -8.70 -2.75 24.56
CA PHE A 136 -9.36 -2.67 25.85
C PHE A 136 -8.68 -3.66 26.80
N ILE A 137 -8.20 -3.17 27.94
CA ILE A 137 -7.44 -3.93 28.94
C ILE A 137 -7.85 -3.47 30.33
N GLY A 138 -8.43 -4.36 31.14
CA GLY A 138 -8.80 -4.08 32.53
C GLY A 138 -9.79 -2.91 32.65
N GLY A 139 -10.79 -2.87 31.77
CA GLY A 139 -11.83 -1.82 31.77
C GLY A 139 -11.35 -0.47 31.23
N LYS A 140 -10.24 -0.42 30.48
CA LYS A 140 -9.69 0.81 29.91
C LYS A 140 -9.38 0.67 28.44
N GLU A 141 -9.84 1.64 27.67
CA GLU A 141 -9.46 1.83 26.27
C GLU A 141 -8.07 2.45 26.16
N LYS A 142 -7.29 1.94 25.22
CA LYS A 142 -5.96 2.42 24.84
C LYS A 142 -5.87 2.45 23.32
N ALA A 143 -5.85 3.65 22.75
CA ALA A 143 -5.62 3.83 21.33
C ALA A 143 -4.24 3.30 20.93
N VAL A 144 -4.16 2.70 19.75
CA VAL A 144 -2.90 2.27 19.17
C VAL A 144 -2.26 3.45 18.46
N TYR A 145 -1.07 3.85 18.91
CA TYR A 145 -0.33 4.93 18.28
C TYR A 145 0.23 4.49 16.91
N ASP A 146 -0.18 5.18 15.85
CA ASP A 146 0.36 5.02 14.51
C ASP A 146 1.44 6.09 14.20
N PRO A 147 2.74 5.74 14.27
CA PRO A 147 3.82 6.65 13.89
C PRO A 147 3.88 6.91 12.39
N SER A 148 3.21 6.10 11.57
CA SER A 148 3.21 6.21 10.11
C SER A 148 2.17 7.20 9.57
N SER A 149 1.35 7.80 10.44
CA SER A 149 0.36 8.84 10.08
C SER A 149 -0.63 8.39 9.00
N GLY A 150 -1.13 7.15 9.07
CA GLY A 150 -2.14 6.61 8.18
C GLY A 150 -1.62 6.07 6.84
N VAL A 151 -0.30 5.86 6.71
CA VAL A 151 0.30 5.16 5.56
C VAL A 151 -0.12 3.69 5.53
N HIS A 152 -0.30 3.08 6.70
CA HIS A 152 -0.88 1.75 6.84
C HIS A 152 -2.28 1.89 7.43
N ALA A 153 -3.22 1.06 6.98
CA ALA A 153 -4.51 0.95 7.67
C ALA A 153 -4.38 0.35 9.07
N SER A 154 -3.41 -0.56 9.27
CA SER A 154 -3.09 -1.09 10.59
C SER A 154 -1.57 -1.13 10.78
N VAL A 155 -1.12 -0.78 11.98
CA VAL A 155 0.29 -0.85 12.38
C VAL A 155 0.78 -2.29 12.56
N PHE A 156 -0.16 -3.24 12.68
CA PHE A 156 0.11 -4.67 12.78
C PHE A 156 0.02 -5.38 11.43
N ALA A 157 -0.51 -4.71 10.42
CA ALA A 157 -0.51 -5.22 9.06
C ALA A 157 0.90 -5.16 8.46
N ILE A 158 1.16 -6.12 7.59
CA ILE A 158 2.26 -6.03 6.63
C ILE A 158 1.93 -4.95 5.60
N PRO A 159 2.94 -4.38 4.91
CA PRO A 159 2.68 -3.46 3.81
C PRO A 159 1.65 -4.03 2.82
N THR A 160 0.75 -3.17 2.38
CA THR A 160 -0.34 -3.37 1.41
C THR A 160 -0.11 -2.54 0.14
N PHE A 161 -1.03 -2.62 -0.82
CA PHE A 161 -1.11 -1.75 -1.99
C PHE A 161 -1.09 -0.26 -1.64
N ARG A 162 -1.79 0.17 -0.60
CA ARG A 162 -1.75 1.56 -0.11
C ARG A 162 -0.35 2.03 0.29
N THR A 163 0.47 1.14 0.83
CA THR A 163 1.87 1.48 1.10
C THR A 163 2.66 1.76 -0.18
N LEU A 164 2.37 1.05 -1.26
CA LEU A 164 2.94 1.32 -2.56
C LEU A 164 2.44 2.65 -3.12
N GLU A 165 1.14 2.93 -3.04
CA GLU A 165 0.56 4.22 -3.46
C GLU A 165 1.20 5.40 -2.71
N ALA A 166 1.28 5.31 -1.37
CA ALA A 166 1.94 6.32 -0.54
C ALA A 166 3.43 6.46 -0.89
N ALA A 167 4.12 5.35 -1.19
CA ALA A 167 5.50 5.37 -1.63
C ALA A 167 5.65 6.05 -3.00
N LEU A 168 4.76 5.78 -3.96
CA LEU A 168 4.74 6.42 -5.28
C LEU A 168 4.50 7.92 -5.18
N GLU A 169 3.57 8.37 -4.34
CA GLU A 169 3.33 9.81 -4.12
C GLU A 169 4.53 10.48 -3.44
N ALA A 170 5.13 9.82 -2.44
CA ALA A 170 6.36 10.32 -1.83
C ALA A 170 7.53 10.36 -2.84
N TYR A 171 7.63 9.39 -3.76
CA TYR A 171 8.61 9.38 -4.83
C TYR A 171 8.41 10.55 -5.80
N LYS A 172 7.17 10.80 -6.23
CA LYS A 172 6.76 11.94 -7.06
C LYS A 172 7.21 13.26 -6.44
N ILE A 173 6.85 13.49 -5.17
CA ILE A 173 7.12 14.76 -4.47
C ILE A 173 8.60 14.94 -4.18
N ARG A 174 9.29 13.91 -3.68
CA ARG A 174 10.66 14.05 -3.15
C ARG A 174 11.75 13.84 -4.18
N PHE A 175 11.52 12.98 -5.17
CA PHE A 175 12.55 12.58 -6.14
C PHE A 175 12.26 13.09 -7.54
N VAL A 176 11.03 12.94 -8.05
CA VAL A 176 10.73 13.31 -9.45
C VAL A 176 10.65 14.81 -9.65
N SER A 177 9.88 15.51 -8.80
CA SER A 177 9.64 16.97 -8.88
C SER A 177 10.91 17.75 -9.19
N THR A 178 11.99 17.47 -8.46
CA THR A 178 13.26 18.21 -8.55
C THR A 178 14.42 17.36 -9.06
N SER A 179 14.15 16.11 -9.48
CA SER A 179 15.15 15.15 -9.94
C SER A 179 16.33 14.97 -8.97
N GLN A 180 16.07 14.85 -7.67
CA GLN A 180 17.12 14.77 -6.63
C GLN A 180 17.90 13.46 -6.66
N CYS A 181 17.30 12.38 -7.19
CA CYS A 181 17.99 11.11 -7.36
C CYS A 181 19.10 11.26 -8.41
N PRO A 182 20.35 10.86 -8.16
CA PRO A 182 21.42 10.93 -9.16
C PRO A 182 21.12 10.15 -10.44
N ILE A 183 20.41 9.02 -10.34
CA ILE A 183 19.98 8.22 -11.50
C ILE A 183 18.98 9.04 -12.34
N LEU A 184 17.98 9.62 -11.68
CA LEU A 184 16.97 10.45 -12.36
C LEU A 184 17.54 11.76 -12.89
N ALA A 185 18.49 12.39 -12.19
CA ALA A 185 19.20 13.57 -12.69
C ALA A 185 19.94 13.28 -14.01
N GLY A 186 20.41 12.04 -14.19
CA GLY A 186 21.06 11.58 -15.41
C GLY A 186 20.16 11.48 -16.64
N VAL A 187 18.84 11.54 -16.49
CA VAL A 187 17.89 11.48 -17.64
C VAL A 187 17.82 12.79 -18.41
N TRP A 188 18.32 13.89 -17.85
CA TRP A 188 18.32 15.20 -18.47
C TRP A 188 19.58 15.42 -19.30
N THR A 189 19.44 16.16 -20.40
CA THR A 189 20.59 16.56 -21.22
C THR A 189 21.58 17.43 -20.44
N ASN A 190 21.07 18.28 -19.55
CA ASN A 190 21.83 19.15 -18.67
C ASN A 190 21.03 19.50 -17.39
N GLY A 191 21.59 20.38 -16.56
CA GLY A 191 20.98 20.79 -15.28
C GLY A 191 19.72 21.66 -15.39
N THR A 192 19.28 22.10 -16.58
CA THR A 192 18.07 22.94 -16.73
C THR A 192 16.78 22.14 -16.60
N ARG A 193 16.84 20.81 -16.78
CA ARG A 193 15.68 19.90 -16.75
C ARG A 193 14.57 20.30 -17.74
N LEU A 194 14.96 20.75 -18.93
CA LEU A 194 14.04 21.07 -20.03
C LEU A 194 13.93 19.95 -21.06
N ILE A 195 15.05 19.29 -21.40
CA ILE A 195 15.11 18.29 -22.47
C ILE A 195 15.65 16.97 -21.91
N LEU A 196 14.93 15.89 -22.18
CA LEU A 196 15.33 14.53 -21.83
C LEU A 196 16.42 14.00 -22.78
N ARG A 197 17.27 13.11 -22.26
CA ARG A 197 18.18 12.31 -23.09
C ARG A 197 17.41 11.27 -23.87
N ASN A 198 18.03 10.73 -24.91
CA ASN A 198 17.46 9.62 -25.67
C ASN A 198 17.22 8.41 -24.77
N LYS A 199 16.03 7.79 -24.86
CA LYS A 199 15.64 6.57 -24.14
C LYS A 199 15.88 6.65 -22.60
N PRO A 200 15.22 7.58 -21.88
CA PRO A 200 15.44 7.76 -20.44
C PRO A 200 14.79 6.69 -19.56
N GLU A 201 13.91 5.88 -20.14
CA GLU A 201 13.02 4.90 -19.47
C GLU A 201 13.78 3.95 -18.53
N GLU A 202 14.93 3.43 -18.97
CA GLU A 202 15.78 2.55 -18.17
C GLU A 202 16.17 3.19 -16.83
N ALA A 203 16.69 4.42 -16.89
CA ALA A 203 17.14 5.13 -15.71
C ALA A 203 15.97 5.54 -14.81
N MET A 204 14.83 5.90 -15.40
CA MET A 204 13.60 6.19 -14.66
C MET A 204 13.12 4.97 -13.87
N ARG A 205 13.09 3.81 -14.53
CA ARG A 205 12.74 2.52 -13.93
C ARG A 205 13.72 2.09 -12.86
N GLN A 206 15.02 2.21 -13.12
CA GLN A 206 16.05 1.90 -12.13
C GLN A 206 15.92 2.79 -10.88
N SER A 207 15.68 4.09 -11.08
CA SER A 207 15.47 5.04 -9.98
C SER A 207 14.27 4.66 -9.12
N LEU A 208 13.12 4.36 -9.74
CA LEU A 208 11.92 3.94 -9.00
C LEU A 208 12.15 2.60 -8.29
N THR A 209 12.73 1.61 -8.98
CA THR A 209 13.05 0.30 -8.41
C THR A 209 13.92 0.42 -7.16
N HIS A 210 14.99 1.22 -7.22
CA HIS A 210 15.90 1.44 -6.08
C HIS A 210 15.18 2.11 -4.91
N TYR A 211 14.34 3.10 -5.19
CA TYR A 211 13.55 3.76 -4.16
C TYR A 211 12.59 2.78 -3.48
N LEU A 212 11.80 2.03 -4.25
CA LEU A 212 10.82 1.07 -3.71
C LEU A 212 11.48 0.00 -2.84
N LYS A 213 12.63 -0.55 -3.28
CA LYS A 213 13.44 -1.50 -2.47
C LYS A 213 13.87 -0.92 -1.12
N ALA A 214 14.12 0.38 -1.05
CA ALA A 214 14.61 1.04 0.14
C ALA A 214 13.48 1.40 1.12
N VAL A 215 12.27 1.70 0.62
CA VAL A 215 11.19 2.28 1.44
C VAL A 215 10.06 1.31 1.76
N ILE A 216 9.83 0.27 0.95
CA ILE A 216 8.80 -0.73 1.21
C ILE A 216 9.46 -1.97 1.80
N PRO A 217 9.33 -2.22 3.12
CA PRO A 217 9.91 -3.39 3.75
C PRO A 217 9.16 -4.66 3.34
N THR A 218 9.82 -5.81 3.45
CA THR A 218 9.17 -7.12 3.26
C THR A 218 8.56 -7.31 1.85
N THR A 219 9.04 -6.56 0.87
CA THR A 219 8.73 -6.77 -0.55
C THR A 219 9.94 -7.23 -1.31
N GLU A 220 9.69 -8.08 -2.31
CA GLU A 220 10.61 -8.34 -3.39
C GLU A 220 10.25 -7.44 -4.57
N VAL A 221 11.10 -6.46 -4.86
CA VAL A 221 10.95 -5.55 -6.01
C VAL A 221 11.92 -6.00 -7.11
N ARG A 222 11.40 -6.45 -8.24
CA ARG A 222 12.21 -6.93 -9.38
C ARG A 222 11.99 -6.04 -10.60
N PRO A 223 13.07 -5.48 -11.21
CA PRO A 223 12.97 -4.89 -12.53
C PRO A 223 12.82 -6.00 -13.57
N GLU A 224 12.10 -5.73 -14.67
CA GLU A 224 11.95 -6.58 -15.85
C GLU A 224 11.73 -8.06 -15.54
N GLN A 225 10.49 -8.45 -15.33
CA GLN A 225 10.13 -9.86 -15.39
C GLN A 225 9.44 -10.16 -16.71
N VAL A 226 9.98 -11.16 -17.41
CA VAL A 226 9.35 -11.77 -18.58
C VAL A 226 8.06 -12.46 -18.11
N VAL A 227 6.92 -11.81 -18.32
CA VAL A 227 5.58 -12.37 -18.03
C VAL A 227 5.08 -13.21 -19.21
N ASP A 228 5.54 -12.89 -20.42
CA ASP A 228 5.43 -13.68 -21.65
C ASP A 228 6.67 -13.50 -22.55
N GLU A 229 6.82 -14.32 -23.60
CA GLU A 229 7.95 -14.27 -24.53
C GLU A 229 8.04 -12.98 -25.36
N SER A 230 7.07 -12.06 -25.27
CA SER A 230 7.00 -10.88 -26.14
C SER A 230 7.41 -9.58 -25.44
N HIS A 231 6.99 -9.28 -24.20
CA HIS A 231 7.40 -8.04 -23.50
C HIS A 231 7.37 -8.17 -21.96
N PRO A 232 8.46 -7.85 -21.23
CA PRO A 232 8.46 -7.87 -19.76
C PRO A 232 7.76 -6.64 -19.16
N VAL A 233 7.09 -6.82 -18.02
CA VAL A 233 6.61 -5.71 -17.19
C VAL A 233 7.80 -4.97 -16.58
N ASP A 234 7.73 -3.63 -16.48
CA ASP A 234 8.86 -2.82 -16.02
C ASP A 234 9.28 -3.14 -14.58
N ILE A 235 8.35 -3.17 -13.64
CA ILE A 235 8.64 -3.53 -12.24
C ILE A 235 7.55 -4.45 -11.70
N ASN A 236 7.97 -5.54 -11.06
CA ASN A 236 7.13 -6.38 -10.23
C ASN A 236 7.43 -6.09 -8.75
N VAL A 237 6.39 -5.86 -7.94
CA VAL A 237 6.46 -5.79 -6.48
C VAL A 237 5.66 -6.95 -5.89
N THR A 238 6.34 -7.91 -5.29
CA THR A 238 5.71 -9.02 -4.56
C THR A 238 5.86 -8.80 -3.06
N TRP A 239 4.77 -8.87 -2.31
CA TRP A 239 4.84 -8.81 -0.84
C TRP A 239 5.12 -10.20 -0.29
N LEU A 240 6.25 -10.35 0.40
CA LEU A 240 6.66 -11.64 0.96
C LEU A 240 5.64 -12.12 1.99
N PHE A 241 5.37 -13.43 1.99
CA PHE A 241 4.40 -14.08 2.89
C PHE A 241 2.94 -13.65 2.66
N THR A 242 2.63 -13.17 1.46
CA THR A 242 1.27 -12.85 0.99
C THR A 242 1.03 -13.42 -0.39
N THR A 243 -0.21 -13.31 -0.86
CA THR A 243 -0.61 -13.54 -2.26
C THR A 243 -0.67 -12.24 -3.07
N ARG A 244 -0.07 -11.14 -2.60
CA ARG A 244 -0.17 -9.82 -3.24
C ARG A 244 0.95 -9.55 -4.23
N LEU A 245 0.56 -9.02 -5.36
CA LEU A 245 1.42 -8.69 -6.48
C LEU A 245 1.03 -7.33 -7.06
N ALA A 246 2.00 -6.44 -7.27
CA ALA A 246 1.79 -5.24 -8.06
C ALA A 246 2.66 -5.26 -9.32
N LEU A 247 2.03 -4.91 -10.44
CA LEU A 247 2.67 -4.73 -11.73
C LEU A 247 2.77 -3.24 -11.99
N ILE A 248 3.96 -2.70 -12.20
CA ILE A 248 4.15 -1.28 -12.49
C ILE A 248 4.68 -1.15 -13.92
N GLU A 249 3.96 -0.39 -14.73
CA GLU A 249 4.37 0.03 -16.08
C GLU A 249 4.83 1.49 -16.02
N ILE A 250 6.01 1.80 -16.57
CA ILE A 250 6.58 3.14 -16.51
C ILE A 250 6.63 3.75 -17.90
N LYS A 251 5.96 4.88 -18.07
CA LYS A 251 6.09 5.73 -19.25
C LYS A 251 6.64 7.10 -18.89
N TRP A 252 7.00 7.83 -19.92
CA TRP A 252 7.41 9.22 -19.80
C TRP A 252 6.84 10.03 -20.97
N VAL A 253 6.63 11.32 -20.76
CA VAL A 253 6.21 12.26 -21.80
C VAL A 253 7.05 13.53 -21.69
N GLY A 254 7.28 14.20 -22.81
CA GLY A 254 8.19 15.34 -22.89
C GLY A 254 8.99 15.32 -24.19
N ASP A 255 9.94 16.23 -24.31
CA ASP A 255 10.77 16.35 -25.51
C ASP A 255 12.14 15.74 -25.23
N ALA A 256 12.57 14.83 -26.09
CA ALA A 256 13.84 14.13 -25.93
C ALA A 256 14.76 14.35 -27.13
N LEU A 257 16.06 14.40 -26.84
CA LEU A 257 17.10 14.51 -27.86
C LEU A 257 17.40 13.12 -28.45
N THR A 258 17.34 12.97 -29.78
CA THR A 258 17.74 11.73 -30.45
C THR A 258 19.25 11.55 -30.50
N LYS A 259 19.74 10.39 -30.95
CA LYS A 259 21.20 10.17 -31.14
C LYS A 259 21.79 11.14 -32.17
N GLU A 260 20.97 11.56 -33.13
CA GLU A 260 21.31 12.48 -34.21
C GLU A 260 21.22 13.96 -33.80
N GLY A 261 20.83 14.24 -32.55
CA GLY A 261 20.71 15.60 -32.02
C GLY A 261 19.40 16.31 -32.36
N ASN A 262 18.40 15.59 -32.88
CA ASN A 262 17.08 16.16 -33.15
C ASN A 262 16.22 16.16 -31.88
N LEU A 263 15.37 17.18 -31.73
CA LEU A 263 14.38 17.22 -30.65
C LEU A 263 13.09 16.54 -31.12
N LEU A 264 12.67 15.47 -30.44
CA LEU A 264 11.41 14.78 -30.75
C LEU A 264 10.39 14.95 -29.61
N PRO A 265 9.15 15.32 -29.93
CA PRO A 265 8.08 15.43 -28.96
C PRO A 265 7.44 14.06 -28.67
N TYR A 266 7.40 13.68 -27.40
CA TYR A 266 6.63 12.55 -26.89
C TYR A 266 5.49 13.08 -26.03
N ARG A 267 4.28 12.60 -26.29
CA ARG A 267 3.03 13.13 -25.74
C ARG A 267 2.14 12.01 -25.23
N ASP A 268 0.92 12.37 -24.87
CA ASP A 268 -0.10 11.57 -24.19
C ASP A 268 -0.35 10.21 -24.83
N ALA A 269 -0.21 10.09 -26.16
CA ALA A 269 -0.30 8.82 -26.88
C ALA A 269 0.61 7.74 -26.29
N ARG A 270 1.81 8.10 -25.83
CA ARG A 270 2.77 7.16 -25.19
C ARG A 270 2.28 6.67 -23.82
N ALA A 271 1.63 7.54 -23.05
CA ALA A 271 1.03 7.15 -21.78
C ALA A 271 -0.20 6.25 -21.99
N ARG A 272 -1.02 6.52 -23.01
CA ARG A 272 -2.15 5.66 -23.39
C ARG A 272 -1.71 4.29 -23.89
N GLU A 273 -0.61 4.22 -24.64
CA GLU A 273 0.02 2.97 -25.02
C GLU A 273 0.45 2.15 -23.79
N GLY A 274 1.08 2.80 -22.80
CA GLY A 274 1.40 2.15 -21.53
C GLY A 274 0.18 1.66 -20.75
N ALA A 275 -0.91 2.43 -20.72
CA ALA A 275 -2.15 2.00 -20.08
C ALA A 275 -2.72 0.73 -20.72
N LYS A 276 -2.70 0.66 -22.06
CA LYS A 276 -3.13 -0.52 -22.81
C LYS A 276 -2.21 -1.73 -22.53
N GLN A 277 -0.88 -1.53 -22.55
CA GLN A 277 0.10 -2.57 -22.25
C GLN A 277 -0.11 -3.16 -20.86
N LEU A 278 -0.29 -2.30 -19.85
CA LEU A 278 -0.54 -2.74 -18.48
C LEU A 278 -1.84 -3.55 -18.36
N ALA A 279 -2.91 -3.14 -19.04
CA ALA A 279 -4.16 -3.90 -19.08
C ALA A 279 -3.97 -5.30 -19.68
N GLU A 280 -3.19 -5.41 -20.76
CA GLU A 280 -2.85 -6.69 -21.40
C GLU A 280 -2.02 -7.58 -20.45
N TYR A 281 -1.07 -7.00 -19.70
CA TYR A 281 -0.29 -7.75 -18.70
C TYR A 281 -1.15 -8.29 -17.55
N LEU A 282 -2.12 -7.50 -17.08
CA LEU A 282 -3.04 -7.94 -16.03
C LEU A 282 -3.90 -9.13 -16.50
N ASP A 283 -4.41 -9.08 -17.74
CA ASP A 283 -5.20 -10.16 -18.33
C ASP A 283 -4.37 -11.45 -18.47
N ALA A 284 -3.10 -11.32 -18.90
CA ALA A 284 -2.16 -12.43 -19.00
C ALA A 284 -1.82 -13.01 -17.62
N ASN A 285 -1.56 -12.17 -16.62
CA ASN A 285 -1.22 -12.59 -15.27
C ASN A 285 -2.41 -13.28 -14.56
N ALA A 286 -3.63 -12.77 -14.70
CA ALA A 286 -4.84 -13.40 -14.16
C ALA A 286 -5.03 -14.84 -14.68
N SER A 287 -4.61 -15.09 -15.93
CA SER A 287 -4.67 -16.42 -16.55
C SER A 287 -3.60 -17.39 -16.00
N GLN A 288 -2.43 -16.87 -15.62
CA GLN A 288 -1.28 -17.69 -15.18
C GLN A 288 -1.22 -17.88 -13.66
N ALA A 289 -1.65 -16.89 -12.88
CA ALA A 289 -1.52 -16.84 -11.42
C ALA A 289 -2.85 -16.45 -10.74
N PRO A 290 -3.94 -17.24 -10.89
CA PRO A 290 -5.29 -16.87 -10.45
C PRO A 290 -5.45 -16.74 -8.94
N THR A 291 -4.48 -17.22 -8.16
CA THR A 291 -4.48 -17.15 -6.69
C THR A 291 -3.85 -15.88 -6.13
N HIS A 292 -3.22 -15.04 -6.97
CA HIS A 292 -2.62 -13.78 -6.54
C HIS A 292 -3.61 -12.62 -6.70
N GLU A 293 -3.74 -11.83 -5.65
CA GLU A 293 -4.40 -10.53 -5.74
C GLU A 293 -3.42 -9.58 -6.43
N THR A 294 -3.78 -9.12 -7.63
CA THR A 294 -2.89 -8.34 -8.49
C THR A 294 -3.48 -6.97 -8.80
N ILE A 295 -2.69 -5.91 -8.61
CA ILE A 295 -3.05 -4.54 -9.03
C ILE A 295 -1.98 -3.98 -9.96
N GLY A 296 -2.41 -3.42 -11.08
CA GLY A 296 -1.55 -2.71 -12.02
C GLY A 296 -1.47 -1.21 -11.72
N TYR A 297 -0.26 -0.65 -11.81
CA TYR A 297 0.02 0.78 -11.65
C TYR A 297 0.70 1.34 -12.89
N LEU A 298 0.09 2.33 -13.52
CA LEU A 298 0.76 3.10 -14.57
C LEU A 298 1.42 4.33 -13.95
N VAL A 299 2.75 4.42 -14.06
CA VAL A 299 3.53 5.58 -13.62
C VAL A 299 3.98 6.38 -14.84
N VAL A 300 3.68 7.67 -14.88
CA VAL A 300 4.10 8.55 -15.99
C VAL A 300 4.96 9.69 -15.48
N ILE A 301 6.24 9.72 -15.86
CA ILE A 301 7.12 10.86 -15.60
C ILE A 301 6.90 11.93 -16.67
N ASP A 302 6.37 13.08 -16.27
CA ASP A 302 5.99 14.15 -17.18
C ASP A 302 7.02 15.30 -17.18
N ALA A 303 7.72 15.40 -18.31
CA ALA A 303 8.70 16.43 -18.62
C ALA A 303 8.23 17.38 -19.73
N ARG A 304 6.93 17.40 -20.07
CA ARG A 304 6.39 18.27 -21.13
C ARG A 304 6.62 19.75 -20.78
N ARG A 305 6.94 20.54 -21.80
CA ARG A 305 7.09 22.00 -21.75
C ARG A 305 6.35 22.61 -22.93
N ARG A 306 5.78 23.80 -22.77
CA ARG A 306 5.20 24.53 -23.90
C ARG A 306 6.29 25.32 -24.63
N GLY A 307 6.25 25.34 -25.95
CA GLY A 307 7.13 26.19 -26.76
C GLY A 307 8.61 25.82 -26.72
N LEU A 308 8.97 24.62 -26.25
CA LEU A 308 10.35 24.16 -26.20
C LEU A 308 10.90 23.93 -27.61
N GLN A 309 12.13 24.39 -27.83
CA GLN A 309 12.86 24.26 -29.09
C GLN A 309 14.31 23.85 -28.79
N LEU A 310 14.98 23.27 -29.78
CA LEU A 310 16.37 22.88 -29.65
C LEU A 310 17.25 24.12 -29.38
N GLY A 311 18.17 24.00 -28.42
CA GLY A 311 19.08 25.10 -28.04
C GLY A 311 18.48 26.13 -27.07
N ILE A 312 17.21 25.98 -26.66
CA ILE A 312 16.66 26.82 -25.58
C ILE A 312 17.30 26.45 -24.24
N GLU A 313 17.85 27.45 -23.57
CA GLU A 313 18.39 27.33 -22.20
C GLU A 313 17.40 27.81 -21.14
N GLN A 314 16.46 28.70 -21.52
CA GLN A 314 15.46 29.27 -20.61
C GLN A 314 14.09 29.43 -21.26
N LEU A 315 13.03 29.14 -20.50
CA LEU A 315 11.64 29.36 -20.87
C LEU A 315 10.95 30.35 -19.91
N PRO A 316 9.93 31.11 -20.36
CA PRO A 316 9.02 31.77 -19.45
C PRO A 316 8.44 30.76 -18.45
N ILE A 317 8.31 31.13 -17.18
CA ILE A 317 7.80 30.21 -16.15
C ILE A 317 6.42 29.63 -16.52
N SER A 318 5.56 30.42 -17.17
CA SER A 318 4.24 30.00 -17.66
C SER A 318 4.32 28.89 -18.71
N ASP A 319 5.39 28.85 -19.49
CA ASP A 319 5.62 27.85 -20.53
C ASP A 319 6.29 26.60 -19.95
N ALA A 320 7.23 26.80 -19.03
CA ALA A 320 7.96 25.74 -18.37
C ALA A 320 7.05 24.92 -17.42
N MET A 321 6.12 25.58 -16.75
CA MET A 321 5.14 24.99 -15.84
C MET A 321 3.76 24.75 -16.49
N TRP A 322 3.61 25.01 -17.80
CA TRP A 322 2.30 24.95 -18.49
C TRP A 322 1.53 23.65 -18.26
N TYR A 323 2.27 22.54 -18.12
CA TYR A 323 1.68 21.23 -17.93
C TYR A 323 1.50 20.85 -16.47
N ALA A 324 2.02 21.58 -15.47
CA ALA A 324 2.03 21.15 -14.07
C ALA A 324 0.67 20.58 -13.61
N ASP A 325 -0.42 21.31 -13.84
CA ASP A 325 -1.78 20.92 -13.44
C ASP A 325 -2.62 20.33 -14.59
N ARG A 326 -1.98 19.92 -15.70
CA ARG A 326 -2.65 19.36 -16.89
C ARG A 326 -2.46 17.86 -16.98
N GLU A 327 -3.45 17.15 -16.45
CA GLU A 327 -3.49 15.69 -16.48
C GLU A 327 -3.58 15.11 -17.89
N ILE A 328 -3.18 13.84 -18.00
CA ILE A 328 -3.29 13.06 -19.23
C ILE A 328 -4.67 12.41 -19.25
N GLU A 329 -5.40 12.61 -20.35
CA GLU A 329 -6.67 11.94 -20.57
C GLU A 329 -6.44 10.55 -21.16
N TYR A 330 -6.99 9.54 -20.50
CA TYR A 330 -6.88 8.13 -20.88
C TYR A 330 -8.16 7.63 -21.52
N GLU A 331 -8.03 7.02 -22.69
CA GLU A 331 -9.12 6.37 -23.42
C GLU A 331 -8.62 5.02 -23.95
N PRO A 332 -9.10 3.87 -23.41
CA PRO A 332 -10.03 3.76 -22.28
C PRO A 332 -9.43 4.21 -20.95
N ALA A 333 -10.27 4.74 -20.05
CA ALA A 333 -9.91 5.04 -18.67
C ALA A 333 -10.00 3.77 -17.80
N TYR A 334 -9.07 2.82 -17.97
CA TYR A 334 -9.14 1.49 -17.34
C TYR A 334 -9.46 1.51 -15.84
N HIS A 335 -8.84 2.42 -15.08
CA HIS A 335 -9.04 2.58 -13.64
C HIS A 335 -10.49 2.84 -13.20
N THR A 336 -11.37 3.32 -14.09
CA THR A 336 -12.76 3.60 -13.71
C THR A 336 -13.67 2.38 -13.77
N PHE A 337 -13.23 1.29 -14.43
CA PHE A 337 -14.06 0.09 -14.65
C PHE A 337 -13.34 -1.23 -14.39
N ARG A 338 -12.02 -1.22 -14.19
CA ARG A 338 -11.22 -2.39 -13.81
C ARG A 338 -10.80 -2.27 -12.33
N PRO A 339 -11.19 -3.22 -11.46
CA PRO A 339 -10.77 -3.21 -10.06
C PRO A 339 -9.28 -3.56 -9.87
N ASP A 340 -8.65 -4.20 -10.85
CA ASP A 340 -7.24 -4.60 -10.85
C ASP A 340 -6.32 -3.54 -11.47
N PHE A 341 -6.82 -2.35 -11.80
CA PHE A 341 -6.07 -1.27 -12.44
C PHE A 341 -6.19 0.02 -11.62
N ALA A 342 -5.10 0.44 -10.98
CA ALA A 342 -5.06 1.66 -10.18
C ALA A 342 -5.10 2.93 -11.04
N GLU A 343 -5.54 4.04 -10.46
CA GLU A 343 -5.50 5.34 -11.13
C GLU A 343 -4.05 5.68 -11.57
N PRO A 344 -3.82 6.09 -12.83
CA PRO A 344 -2.49 6.43 -13.30
C PRO A 344 -1.81 7.51 -12.46
N VAL A 345 -0.57 7.25 -12.03
CA VAL A 345 0.22 8.18 -11.22
C VAL A 345 1.09 9.03 -12.13
N ARG A 346 0.63 10.25 -12.40
CA ARG A 346 1.40 11.25 -13.12
C ARG A 346 2.36 12.00 -12.20
N MET A 347 3.63 12.05 -12.58
CA MET A 347 4.71 12.68 -11.83
C MET A 347 5.36 13.79 -12.66
N PHE A 348 4.89 15.03 -12.48
CA PHE A 348 5.47 16.19 -13.16
C PHE A 348 6.87 16.49 -12.62
N ALA A 349 7.87 16.48 -13.51
CA ALA A 349 9.22 16.87 -13.19
C ALA A 349 9.41 18.35 -13.52
N GLU A 350 9.72 19.16 -12.50
CA GLU A 350 9.84 20.61 -12.61
C GLU A 350 11.15 20.99 -13.31
N PRO A 351 11.13 22.06 -14.13
CA PRO A 351 12.35 22.67 -14.64
C PRO A 351 13.26 23.12 -13.49
N ALA A 352 14.55 23.32 -13.76
CA ALA A 352 15.39 24.05 -12.82
C ALA A 352 14.96 25.51 -12.76
N LEU A 353 15.06 26.13 -11.58
CA LEU A 353 14.78 27.56 -11.44
C LEU A 353 15.67 28.42 -12.37
N SER A 354 16.91 27.99 -12.60
CA SER A 354 17.84 28.62 -13.55
C SER A 354 17.39 28.54 -15.01
N ALA A 355 16.48 27.63 -15.34
CA ALA A 355 15.88 27.45 -16.65
C ALA A 355 14.61 28.29 -16.86
N CYS A 356 14.17 29.02 -15.84
CA CYS A 356 12.96 29.81 -15.86
C CYS A 356 13.29 31.30 -15.85
N LYS A 357 12.64 32.08 -16.73
CA LYS A 357 12.68 33.55 -16.68
C LYS A 357 11.30 34.11 -16.27
N PRO A 358 11.26 35.27 -15.59
CA PRO A 358 10.01 35.98 -15.37
C PRO A 358 9.28 36.21 -16.70
N GLY A 359 7.96 36.03 -16.68
CA GLY A 359 7.09 36.23 -17.84
C GLY A 359 6.95 37.69 -18.24
#